data_AF-A0A1I5ZP70-F1
#
_entry.id   AF-A0A1I5ZP70-F1
#
_cell.length_a   1.000
_cell.length_b   1.000
_cell.length_c   1.000
_cell.angle_alpha   90.00
_cell.angle_beta   90.00
_cell.angle_gamma   90.00
#
_symmetry.space_group_name_H-M   'P 1'
#
loop_
_entity.id
_entity.type
_entity.pdbx_description
1 polymer ?
#
loop_
_entity_poly.entity_id
_entity_poly.type
_entity_poly.pdbx_seq_one_letter_code
_entity_poly.pdbx_strand_id
1 'polypeptide(L)'
;MNRNWIFGLLIAAVSISALVFIIKGNINMAVLFMTAIFALSNGFRAISFKEKGFVKEAKWMKGMSILFAVLFFVVLFLLIF
;
A
#
# COMPACT_ATOMS: atom_id res chain seq x y z
N MET A 1 -16.12 -13.81 -0.55
CA MET A 1 -15.02 -13.68 -1.53
C MET A 1 -13.71 -14.03 -0.84
N ASN A 2 -12.79 -14.75 -1.50
CA ASN A 2 -11.50 -15.13 -0.88
C ASN A 2 -10.74 -13.86 -0.44
N ARG A 3 -10.13 -13.86 0.75
CA ARG A 3 -9.33 -12.75 1.27
C ARG A 3 -8.26 -12.28 0.28
N ASN A 4 -7.66 -13.20 -0.47
CA ASN A 4 -6.65 -12.88 -1.47
C ASN A 4 -7.23 -12.06 -2.65
N TRP A 5 -8.48 -12.33 -3.04
CA TRP A 5 -9.18 -11.55 -4.07
C TRP A 5 -9.49 -10.13 -3.58
N ILE A 6 -9.86 -9.97 -2.30
CA ILE A 6 -10.12 -8.65 -1.71
C ILE A 6 -8.84 -7.80 -1.73
N PHE A 7 -7.71 -8.34 -1.26
CA PHE A 7 -6.42 -7.64 -1.31
C PHE A 7 -5.99 -7.34 -2.74
N GLY A 8 -6.14 -8.30 -3.66
CA GLY A 8 -5.79 -8.12 -5.07
C GLY A 8 -6.58 -6.98 -5.72
N LEU A 9 -7.90 -6.96 -5.55
CA LEU A 9 -8.76 -5.90 -6.08
C LEU A 9 -8.44 -4.53 -5.48
N LEU A 10 -8.21 -4.46 -4.16
CA LEU A 10 -7.89 -3.21 -3.50
C LEU A 10 -6.54 -2.65 -3.98
N ILE A 11 -5.51 -3.49 -4.04
CA ILE A 11 -4.18 -3.09 -4.54
C ILE A 11 -4.27 -2.66 -6.01
N ALA A 12 -5.00 -3.40 -6.84
CA ALA A 12 -5.20 -3.04 -8.25
C ALA A 12 -5.90 -1.67 -8.40
N ALA A 13 -6.97 -1.43 -7.64
CA ALA A 13 -7.70 -0.16 -7.68
C ALA A 13 -6.79 1.02 -7.31
N VAL A 14 -6.06 0.93 -6.20
CA VAL A 14 -5.13 1.98 -5.74
C VAL A 14 -3.98 2.17 -6.73
N SER A 15 -3.51 1.09 -7.37
CA SER A 15 -2.45 1.16 -8.39
C SER A 15 -2.91 1.88 -9.66
N ILE A 16 -4.13 1.59 -10.12
CA ILE A 16 -4.75 2.29 -11.25
C ILE A 16 -4.95 3.76 -10.89
N SER A 17 -5.42 4.09 -9.68
CA SER A 17 -5.54 5.48 -9.22
C SER A 17 -4.20 6.21 -9.27
N ALA A 18 -3.12 5.62 -8.76
CA ALA A 18 -1.78 6.20 -8.84
C ALA A 18 -1.37 6.51 -10.29
N LEU A 19 -1.54 5.54 -11.21
CA LEU A 19 -1.23 5.72 -12.63
C LEU A 19 -2.05 6.86 -13.27
N VAL A 20 -3.35 6.95 -12.96
CA VAL A 20 -4.21 8.03 -13.46
C VAL A 20 -3.69 9.40 -13.01
N PHE A 21 -3.26 9.54 -11.76
CA PHE A 21 -2.70 10.81 -11.27
C PHE A 21 -1.32 11.13 -11.85
N ILE A 22 -0.47 10.12 -12.12
CA ILE A 22 0.78 10.31 -12.85
C ILE A 22 0.51 10.85 -14.26
N ILE A 23 -0.41 10.22 -15.00
CA ILE A 23 -0.75 10.62 -16.37
C ILE A 23 -1.31 12.05 -16.40
N LYS A 24 -2.08 12.43 -15.38
CA LYS A 24 -2.60 13.80 -15.21
C LYS A 24 -1.55 14.82 -14.74
N GLY A 25 -0.30 14.39 -14.47
CA GLY A 25 0.75 15.25 -13.92
C GLY A 25 0.53 15.68 -12.47
N ASN A 26 -0.45 15.11 -11.77
CA ASN A 26 -0.72 15.40 -10.36
C ASN A 26 0.14 14.49 -9.48
N ILE A 27 1.42 14.84 -9.37
CA ILE A 27 2.44 14.05 -8.68
C ILE A 27 2.12 13.94 -7.18
N ASN A 28 1.58 14.99 -6.58
CA ASN A 28 1.19 15.02 -5.18
C ASN A 28 0.17 13.91 -4.83
N MET A 29 -0.90 13.81 -5.62
CA MET A 29 -1.88 12.73 -5.46
C MET A 29 -1.29 11.37 -5.84
N ALA A 30 -0.44 11.31 -6.87
CA ALA A 30 0.23 10.07 -7.24
C ALA A 30 1.07 9.50 -6.07
N VAL A 31 1.83 10.35 -5.37
CA VAL A 31 2.61 9.98 -4.19
C VAL A 31 1.71 9.47 -3.06
N LEU A 32 0.58 10.13 -2.81
CA LEU A 32 -0.41 9.67 -1.83
C LEU A 32 -0.87 8.24 -2.16
N PHE A 33 -1.29 7.98 -3.40
CA PHE A 33 -1.71 6.63 -3.79
C PHE A 33 -0.55 5.63 -3.79
N MET A 34 0.67 6.02 -4.16
CA MET A 34 1.85 5.15 -4.06
C MET A 34 2.13 4.70 -2.62
N THR A 35 2.02 5.59 -1.64
CA THR A 35 2.18 5.20 -0.22
C THR A 35 1.11 4.20 0.20
N ALA A 36 -0.13 4.35 -0.26
CA ALA A 36 -1.19 3.38 -0.04
C ALA A 36 -0.89 2.02 -0.70
N ILE A 37 -0.34 1.98 -1.93
CA ILE A 37 0.08 0.73 -2.59
C ILE A 37 1.10 -0.01 -1.72
N PHE A 38 2.11 0.69 -1.20
CA PHE A 38 3.13 0.07 -0.37
C PHE A 38 2.59 -0.39 0.98
N ALA A 39 1.68 0.36 1.61
CA ALA A 39 1.04 -0.06 2.85
C ALA A 39 0.27 -1.38 2.65
N LEU A 40 -0.55 -1.45 1.60
CA LEU A 40 -1.40 -2.60 1.31
C LEU A 40 -0.63 -3.82 0.80
N SER A 41 0.29 -3.63 -0.15
CA SER A 41 1.06 -4.74 -0.73
C SER A 41 2.00 -5.38 0.28
N ASN A 42 2.64 -4.59 1.15
CA ASN A 42 3.47 -5.13 2.23
C ASN A 42 2.61 -5.77 3.33
N GLY A 43 1.42 -5.23 3.62
CA GLY A 43 0.47 -5.86 4.54
C GLY A 43 0.02 -7.24 4.06
N PHE A 44 -0.31 -7.34 2.77
CA PHE A 44 -0.62 -8.62 2.13
C PHE A 44 0.57 -9.59 2.15
N ARG A 45 1.79 -9.12 1.81
CA ARG A 45 3.01 -9.93 1.90
C ARG A 45 3.28 -10.42 3.31
N ALA A 46 3.05 -9.59 4.34
CA ALA A 46 3.23 -9.99 5.73
C ALA A 46 2.33 -11.17 6.11
N ILE A 47 1.07 -11.16 5.69
CA ILE A 47 0.13 -12.26 5.91
C ILE A 47 0.56 -13.51 5.13
N SER A 48 0.82 -13.35 3.82
CA SER A 48 1.22 -14.43 2.93
C SER A 48 2.51 -15.13 3.38
N PHE A 49 3.52 -14.36 3.81
CA PHE A 49 4.78 -14.89 4.30
C PHE A 49 4.62 -15.63 5.63
N LYS A 50 3.79 -15.10 6.54
CA LYS A 50 3.49 -15.79 7.80
C LYS A 50 2.84 -17.15 7.55
N GLU A 51 1.89 -17.22 6.62
CA GLU A 51 1.18 -18.46 6.26
C GLU A 51 2.08 -19.50 5.59
N LYS A 52 3.16 -19.05 4.94
CA LYS A 52 4.18 -19.91 4.32
C LYS A 52 5.35 -20.27 5.25
N GLY A 53 5.34 -19.82 6.51
CA GLY A 53 6.41 -20.09 7.48
C GLY A 53 7.61 -19.13 7.43
N PHE A 54 7.58 -18.10 6.58
CA PHE A 54 8.64 -17.07 6.47
C PHE A 54 8.48 -15.99 7.57
N VAL A 55 8.79 -16.35 8.82
CA VAL A 55 8.48 -15.53 10.00
C VAL A 55 9.27 -14.20 10.03
N LYS A 56 10.55 -14.21 9.64
CA LYS A 56 11.40 -13.00 9.69
C LYS A 56 10.96 -11.99 8.63
N GLU A 57 10.73 -12.47 7.42
CA GLU A 57 10.27 -11.71 6.26
C GLU A 57 8.86 -11.16 6.51
N ALA A 58 7.98 -11.95 7.14
CA ALA A 58 6.65 -11.50 7.53
C ALA A 58 6.71 -10.31 8.53
N LYS A 59 7.60 -10.37 9.52
CA LYS A 59 7.81 -9.25 10.46
C LYS A 59 8.34 -8.01 9.76
N TRP A 60 9.29 -8.18 8.84
CA TRP A 60 9.82 -7.07 8.04
C TRP A 60 8.74 -6.41 7.20
N MET A 61 7.96 -7.21 6.46
CA MET A 61 6.85 -6.72 5.63
C MET A 61 5.77 -6.04 6.47
N LYS A 62 5.50 -6.54 7.68
CA LYS A 62 4.59 -5.86 8.63
C LYS A 62 5.13 -4.49 9.04
N GLY A 63 6.42 -4.39 9.37
CA GLY A 63 7.06 -3.11 9.67
C GLY A 63 6.95 -2.11 8.52
N MET A 64 7.24 -2.56 7.29
CA MET A 64 7.12 -1.73 6.09
C MET A 64 5.67 -1.29 5.83
N SER A 65 4.70 -2.18 6.02
CA SER A 65 3.27 -1.85 5.89
C SER A 65 2.86 -0.73 6.84
N ILE A 66 3.29 -0.80 8.11
CA ILE A 66 3.01 0.23 9.12
C ILE A 66 3.69 1.54 8.76
N LEU A 67 4.97 1.52 8.36
CA LEU A 67 5.71 2.72 7.97
C LEU A 67 5.01 3.44 6.82
N PHE A 68 4.61 2.72 5.77
CA PHE A 68 3.91 3.33 4.65
C PHE A 68 2.48 3.78 4.98
N ALA A 69 1.80 3.11 5.91
CA ALA A 69 0.52 3.59 6.42
C ALA A 69 0.66 4.93 7.16
N VAL A 70 1.71 5.09 7.98
CA VAL A 70 2.01 6.37 8.64
C VAL A 70 2.34 7.44 7.61
N LEU A 71 3.22 7.13 6.64
CA LEU A 71 3.58 8.06 5.57
C LEU A 71 2.37 8.47 4.72
N PHE A 72 1.42 7.57 4.48
CA PHE A 72 0.17 7.91 3.80
C PHE A 72 -0.59 9.02 4.53
N PHE A 73 -0.74 8.91 5.86
CA PHE A 73 -1.41 9.96 6.64
C PHE A 73 -0.60 11.26 6.70
N VAL A 74 0.73 11.18 6.75
CA VAL A 74 1.59 12.38 6.68
C VAL A 74 1.42 13.09 5.34
N VAL A 75 1.47 12.37 4.22
CA VAL A 75 1.26 12.96 2.90
C VAL A 75 -0.16 13.51 2.80
N LEU A 76 -1.18 12.77 3.23
CA LEU A 76 -2.56 13.25 3.23
C LEU A 76 -2.72 14.54 4.01
N PHE A 77 -2.10 14.63 5.18
CA PHE A 77 -2.09 15.84 6.00
C PHE A 77 -1.47 17.02 5.26
N LEU A 78 -0.28 16.84 4.66
CA LEU A 78 0.41 17.87 3.86
C LEU A 78 -0.33 18.28 2.58
N LEU A 79 -1.28 17.48 2.10
CA LEU A 79 -2.12 17.84 0.95
C LEU A 79 -3.36 18.63 1.35
N ILE A 80 -3.82 18.48 2.59
CA ILE A 80 -5.02 19.14 3.11
C ILE A 80 -4.69 20.49 3.76
N PHE A 81 -3.50 20.62 4.36
CA PHE A 81 -3.03 21.79 5.11
C PHE A 81 -1.73 22.34 4.52
#